data_AF-A0A6F9CHC4-F1
#
_entry.id   AF-A0A6F9CHC4-F1
#
_cell.length_a   1.000
_cell.length_b   1.000
_cell.length_c   1.000
_cell.angle_alpha   90.00
_cell.angle_beta   90.00
_cell.angle_gamma   90.00
#
_symmetry.space_group_name_H-M   'P 1'
#
loop_
_entity.id
_entity.type
_entity.pdbx_description
1 polymer ?
#
loop_
_entity_poly.entity_id
_entity_poly.type
_entity_poly.pdbx_seq_one_letter_code
_entity_poly.pdbx_strand_id
1 'polypeptide(L)'
;MAIYCELEEGEKSSSRGIVEVCPETHRINRFLEKLQEGVTALLLASVVFYCLRKATLPYISDFLSLQPQAQDRTFGRFWGLSDYTKWLAHYSAQQQECPAKPITCRSYARVGLMGNPSDGFNGKTIAMTISNFWAEVTLMESQTLVLLPHPLNDPTEFGSLQDLYWDYTPMAMSSLPPFWLVYLSDPSYSGRIHSNVRQRWLNGEAEVVEAMKYFAEFTDQARVALQGMDWSRLAQLMDENFELRR
;
A
#
# COMPACT_ATOMS: atom_id res chain seq x y z
N MET A 1 1.75 -11.11 -16.70
CA MET A 1 0.75 -12.17 -16.92
C MET A 1 0.74 -12.43 -18.41
N ALA A 2 1.28 -13.56 -18.88
CA ALA A 2 1.34 -13.85 -20.31
C ALA A 2 -0.01 -14.43 -20.75
N ILE A 3 -0.88 -13.58 -21.26
CA ILE A 3 -2.15 -13.99 -21.89
C ILE A 3 -2.04 -13.54 -23.34
N TYR A 4 -1.80 -14.50 -24.23
CA TYR A 4 -1.93 -14.28 -25.66
C TYR A 4 -2.50 -15.56 -26.28
N CYS A 5 -3.61 -15.43 -26.96
CA CYS A 5 -4.19 -16.48 -27.77
C CYS A 5 -4.95 -15.80 -28.90
N GLU A 6 -4.69 -16.26 -30.12
CA GLU A 6 -5.33 -15.80 -31.34
C GLU A 6 -6.25 -16.95 -31.77
N LEU A 7 -7.53 -16.66 -32.01
CA LEU A 7 -8.46 -17.68 -32.49
C LEU A 7 -8.10 -18.05 -33.92
N GLU A 8 -8.03 -19.34 -34.22
CA GLU A 8 -7.81 -19.79 -35.61
C GLU A 8 -9.03 -19.42 -36.48
N GLU A 9 -8.79 -19.23 -37.78
CA GLU A 9 -9.82 -18.82 -38.74
C GLU A 9 -10.93 -19.88 -38.80
N GLY A 10 -12.12 -19.54 -38.26
CA GLY A 10 -13.28 -20.44 -38.18
C GLY A 10 -13.54 -21.08 -36.80
N GLU A 11 -12.69 -20.85 -35.80
CA GLU A 11 -12.92 -21.31 -34.42
C GLU A 11 -14.01 -20.48 -33.72
N LYS A 12 -15.05 -21.15 -33.18
CA LYS A 12 -16.14 -20.48 -32.45
C LYS A 12 -15.68 -20.09 -31.05
N SER A 13 -15.90 -18.83 -30.65
CA SER A 13 -15.57 -18.32 -29.31
C SER A 13 -16.23 -19.08 -28.16
N SER A 14 -17.32 -19.79 -28.42
CA SER A 14 -18.04 -20.62 -27.44
C SER A 14 -17.31 -21.90 -27.04
N SER A 15 -16.23 -22.27 -27.73
CA SER A 15 -15.39 -23.43 -27.37
C SER A 15 -14.41 -23.14 -26.22
N ARG A 16 -14.27 -21.87 -25.81
CA ARG A 16 -13.24 -21.43 -24.86
C ARG A 16 -13.81 -20.69 -23.65
N GLY A 17 -13.02 -20.69 -22.58
CA GLY A 17 -13.09 -19.67 -21.54
C GLY A 17 -12.15 -18.52 -21.89
N ILE A 18 -12.57 -17.28 -21.66
CA ILE A 18 -11.73 -16.09 -21.87
C ILE A 18 -11.58 -15.31 -20.57
N VAL A 19 -10.57 -14.45 -20.56
CA VAL A 19 -10.38 -13.48 -19.48
C VAL A 19 -10.46 -12.09 -20.06
N GLU A 20 -11.31 -11.28 -19.47
CA GLU A 20 -11.33 -9.85 -19.77
C GLU A 20 -10.25 -9.17 -18.95
N VAL A 21 -9.34 -8.48 -19.64
CA VAL A 21 -8.20 -7.77 -19.05
C VAL A 21 -8.36 -6.28 -19.32
N CYS A 22 -8.18 -5.46 -18.29
CA CYS A 22 -8.15 -4.00 -18.45
C CYS A 22 -6.98 -3.59 -19.36
N PRO A 23 -7.22 -2.83 -20.45
CA PRO A 23 -6.16 -2.47 -21.41
C PRO A 23 -5.11 -1.53 -20.83
N GLU A 24 -5.43 -0.76 -19.79
CA GLU A 24 -4.52 0.20 -19.16
C GLU A 24 -3.74 -0.42 -18.00
N THR A 25 -4.42 -1.21 -17.15
CA THR A 25 -3.80 -1.72 -15.91
C THR A 25 -3.33 -3.17 -16.01
N HIS A 26 -3.67 -3.86 -17.12
CA HIS A 26 -3.41 -5.29 -17.33
C HIS A 26 -3.94 -6.22 -16.21
N ARG A 27 -4.95 -5.76 -15.45
CA ARG A 27 -5.61 -6.56 -14.40
C ARG A 27 -6.74 -7.39 -14.99
N ILE A 28 -6.98 -8.57 -14.40
CA ILE A 28 -8.15 -9.41 -14.73
C ILE A 28 -9.40 -8.74 -14.16
N ASN A 29 -10.36 -8.44 -15.03
CA ASN A 29 -11.68 -7.91 -14.64
C ASN A 29 -12.67 -9.05 -14.35
N ARG A 30 -12.72 -10.07 -15.22
CA ARG A 30 -13.64 -11.21 -15.08
C ARG A 30 -13.24 -12.40 -15.96
N PHE A 31 -13.76 -13.57 -15.60
CA PHE A 31 -13.68 -14.82 -16.36
C PHE A 31 -15.02 -15.07 -17.04
N LEU A 32 -15.00 -15.44 -18.32
CA LEU A 32 -16.20 -15.71 -19.10
C LEU A 32 -16.08 -17.09 -19.75
N GLU A 33 -17.02 -17.98 -19.49
CA GLU A 33 -17.07 -19.31 -20.10
C GLU A 33 -18.08 -19.34 -21.25
N LYS A 34 -17.71 -19.91 -22.40
CA LYS A 34 -18.60 -20.20 -23.54
C LYS A 34 -19.37 -18.99 -24.07
N LEU A 35 -18.63 -17.96 -24.50
CA LEU A 35 -19.22 -16.71 -24.99
C LEU A 35 -20.12 -16.90 -26.20
N GLN A 36 -21.19 -16.11 -26.23
CA GLN A 36 -21.97 -15.86 -27.45
C GLN A 36 -21.29 -14.78 -28.30
N GLU A 37 -21.43 -14.88 -29.62
CA GLU A 37 -20.86 -13.92 -30.58
C GLU A 37 -21.37 -12.50 -30.30
N GLY A 38 -20.47 -11.51 -30.25
CA GLY A 38 -20.80 -10.09 -30.10
C GLY A 38 -20.82 -9.53 -28.67
N VAL A 39 -20.51 -10.33 -27.64
CA VAL A 39 -20.62 -9.90 -26.23
C VAL A 39 -19.42 -9.08 -25.72
N THR A 40 -18.22 -9.20 -26.32
CA THR A 40 -17.03 -8.45 -25.88
C THR A 40 -16.12 -8.07 -27.07
N ALA A 41 -15.50 -6.89 -27.01
CA ALA A 41 -14.71 -6.30 -28.09
C ALA A 41 -13.21 -6.70 -28.11
N LEU A 42 -12.70 -7.29 -27.02
CA LEU A 42 -11.31 -7.72 -26.87
C LEU A 42 -11.29 -9.15 -26.30
N LEU A 43 -11.02 -10.12 -27.18
CA LEU A 43 -11.05 -11.55 -26.87
C LEU A 43 -9.63 -12.06 -26.63
N LEU A 44 -9.16 -12.04 -25.38
CA LEU A 44 -7.98 -12.81 -24.99
C LEU A 44 -8.45 -14.15 -24.41
N ALA A 45 -8.45 -15.19 -25.25
CA ALA A 45 -8.76 -16.53 -24.81
C ALA A 45 -7.59 -17.11 -24.00
N SER A 46 -7.88 -17.83 -22.92
CA SER A 46 -6.90 -18.73 -22.31
C SER A 46 -7.62 -19.82 -21.56
N VAL A 47 -7.33 -21.07 -21.92
CA VAL A 47 -7.91 -22.26 -21.28
C VAL A 47 -7.07 -22.69 -20.06
N VAL A 48 -5.88 -22.14 -19.85
CA VAL A 48 -4.96 -22.59 -18.79
C VAL A 48 -4.27 -21.41 -18.11
N PHE A 49 -4.44 -21.33 -16.78
CA PHE A 49 -3.69 -20.40 -15.92
C PHE A 49 -2.56 -21.14 -15.24
N TYR A 50 -1.36 -20.58 -15.31
CA TYR A 50 -0.21 -21.06 -14.58
C TYR A 50 0.12 -20.09 -13.44
N CYS A 51 -0.15 -20.53 -12.21
CA CYS A 51 0.25 -19.81 -11.01
C CYS A 51 1.72 -20.10 -10.71
N LEU A 52 2.57 -19.09 -10.88
CA LEU A 52 4.01 -19.17 -10.68
C LEU A 52 4.39 -18.40 -9.41
N ARG A 53 5.22 -19.01 -8.55
CA ARG A 53 5.85 -18.25 -7.46
C ARG A 53 6.77 -17.20 -8.07
N LYS A 54 6.88 -16.02 -7.44
CA LYS A 54 7.78 -14.94 -7.90
C LYS A 54 9.22 -15.44 -8.12
N ALA A 55 9.69 -16.28 -7.21
CA ALA A 55 11.02 -16.90 -7.29
C ALA A 55 11.21 -17.81 -8.52
N THR A 56 10.13 -18.30 -9.15
CA THR A 56 10.17 -19.19 -10.31
C THR A 56 10.21 -18.45 -11.65
N LEU A 57 9.86 -17.16 -11.66
CA LEU A 57 9.75 -16.37 -12.89
C LEU A 57 11.07 -16.24 -13.68
N PRO A 58 12.25 -16.02 -13.05
CA PRO A 58 13.50 -15.91 -13.79
C PRO A 58 13.85 -17.17 -14.61
N TYR A 59 13.49 -18.36 -14.10
CA TYR A 59 13.85 -19.64 -14.72
C TYR A 59 13.12 -19.92 -16.03
N ILE A 60 12.02 -19.23 -16.31
CA ILE A 60 11.29 -19.36 -17.58
C ILE A 60 12.17 -18.85 -18.72
N SER A 61 12.92 -17.77 -18.50
CA SER A 61 13.82 -17.20 -19.51
C SER A 61 14.94 -18.18 -19.87
N ASP A 62 15.53 -18.84 -18.86
CA ASP A 62 16.60 -19.81 -19.05
C ASP A 62 16.09 -21.06 -19.80
N PHE A 63 14.92 -21.57 -19.41
CA PHE A 63 14.29 -22.70 -20.10
C PHE A 63 14.01 -22.40 -21.58
N LEU A 64 13.46 -21.22 -21.88
CA LEU A 64 13.16 -20.83 -23.27
C LEU A 64 14.43 -20.70 -24.12
N SER A 65 15.53 -20.26 -23.50
CA SER A 65 16.83 -20.13 -24.17
C SER A 65 17.50 -21.48 -24.42
N LEU A 66 17.30 -22.45 -23.53
CA LEU A 66 17.86 -23.80 -23.63
C LEU A 66 17.07 -24.73 -24.56
N GLN A 67 15.85 -24.37 -24.95
CA GLN A 67 15.02 -25.13 -25.88
C GLN A 67 15.02 -24.48 -27.27
N PRO A 68 15.81 -24.99 -28.24
CA PRO A 68 15.94 -24.37 -29.56
C PRO A 68 14.69 -24.57 -30.43
N GLN A 69 13.91 -25.63 -30.19
CA GLN A 69 12.69 -25.91 -30.96
C GLN A 69 11.44 -25.45 -30.21
N ALA A 70 10.52 -24.81 -30.92
CA ALA A 70 9.29 -24.27 -30.33
C ALA A 70 8.41 -25.35 -29.70
N GLN A 71 8.40 -26.56 -30.27
CA GLN A 71 7.63 -27.70 -29.77
C GLN A 71 8.06 -28.19 -28.38
N ASP A 72 9.30 -27.87 -27.96
CA ASP A 72 9.83 -28.27 -26.66
C ASP A 72 9.58 -27.20 -25.57
N ARG A 73 9.08 -26.02 -25.94
CA ARG A 73 8.83 -24.88 -25.04
C ARG A 73 7.45 -24.97 -24.36
N THR A 74 7.13 -26.12 -23.79
CA THR A 74 5.86 -26.32 -23.07
C THR A 74 6.05 -26.23 -21.57
N PHE A 75 5.09 -25.64 -20.85
CA PHE A 75 5.12 -25.61 -19.38
C PHE A 75 5.09 -27.01 -18.75
N GLY A 76 4.50 -28.00 -19.44
CA GLY A 76 4.56 -29.41 -19.03
C GLY A 76 5.98 -29.96 -19.01
N ARG A 77 6.82 -29.59 -19.98
CA ARG A 77 8.25 -29.94 -19.97
C ARG A 77 9.06 -29.10 -19.01
N PHE A 78 8.74 -27.81 -18.86
CA PHE A 78 9.35 -26.94 -17.85
C PHE A 78 9.21 -27.50 -16.42
N TRP A 79 8.13 -28.23 -16.14
CA TRP A 79 7.88 -28.88 -14.85
C TRP A 79 8.11 -30.40 -14.84
N GLY A 80 8.70 -30.95 -15.89
CA GLY A 80 9.05 -32.36 -15.95
C GLY A 80 9.96 -32.79 -14.79
N LEU A 81 9.66 -33.95 -14.20
CA LEU A 81 10.28 -34.48 -12.98
C LEU A 81 11.82 -34.49 -13.00
N SER A 82 12.46 -34.67 -14.17
CA SER A 82 13.93 -34.76 -14.29
C SER A 82 14.65 -33.43 -14.06
N ASP A 83 14.03 -32.31 -14.43
CA ASP A 83 14.64 -31.00 -14.21
C ASP A 83 14.20 -30.44 -12.85
N TYR A 84 12.95 -30.65 -12.43
CA TYR A 84 12.52 -30.34 -11.07
C TYR A 84 13.40 -31.01 -9.99
N THR A 85 13.78 -32.27 -10.17
CA THR A 85 14.69 -32.98 -9.25
C THR A 85 16.13 -32.49 -9.32
N LYS A 86 16.66 -32.14 -10.50
CA LYS A 86 17.97 -31.48 -10.63
C LYS A 86 18.00 -30.12 -9.93
N TRP A 87 16.94 -29.32 -10.06
CA TRP A 87 16.83 -28.02 -9.40
C TRP A 87 16.66 -28.16 -7.89
N LEU A 88 15.82 -29.08 -7.41
CA LEU A 88 15.72 -29.40 -5.98
C LEU A 88 17.05 -29.86 -5.39
N ALA A 89 17.80 -30.71 -6.09
CA ALA A 89 19.12 -31.16 -5.65
C ALA A 89 20.15 -30.02 -5.64
N HIS A 90 20.14 -29.15 -6.66
CA HIS A 90 21.01 -27.98 -6.74
C HIS A 90 20.73 -26.97 -5.62
N TYR A 91 19.47 -26.66 -5.34
CA TYR A 91 19.10 -25.67 -4.32
C TYR A 91 19.09 -26.23 -2.89
N SER A 92 18.90 -27.53 -2.70
CA SER A 92 19.14 -28.18 -1.40
C SER A 92 20.64 -28.21 -1.06
N ALA A 93 21.51 -28.28 -2.09
CA ALA A 93 22.96 -28.17 -1.93
C ALA A 93 23.45 -26.71 -1.81
N GLN A 94 22.66 -25.73 -2.26
CA GLN A 94 22.88 -24.29 -2.06
C GLN A 94 22.14 -23.73 -0.84
N GLN A 95 21.96 -24.52 0.23
CA GLN A 95 21.79 -23.91 1.56
C GLN A 95 23.02 -23.05 1.82
N GLN A 96 22.90 -21.77 1.49
CA GLN A 96 23.95 -20.79 1.64
C GLN A 96 24.16 -20.63 3.14
N GLU A 97 25.31 -21.08 3.64
CA GLU A 97 25.79 -20.90 5.02
C GLU A 97 26.13 -19.44 5.33
N CYS A 98 25.20 -18.51 5.06
CA CYS A 98 25.29 -17.15 5.54
C CYS A 98 23.90 -16.77 6.07
N PRO A 99 23.70 -16.75 7.41
CA PRO A 99 22.45 -16.24 7.96
C PRO A 99 22.20 -14.86 7.37
N ALA A 100 21.01 -14.64 6.83
CA ALA A 100 20.63 -13.34 6.29
C ALA A 100 20.96 -12.27 7.33
N LYS A 101 21.76 -11.27 6.94
CA LYS A 101 22.17 -10.23 7.89
C LYS A 101 20.90 -9.56 8.46
N PRO A 102 20.81 -9.39 9.78
CA PRO A 102 19.68 -8.71 10.39
C PRO A 102 19.45 -7.35 9.74
N ILE A 103 18.20 -7.05 9.40
CA ILE A 103 17.80 -5.73 8.88
C ILE A 103 17.30 -4.93 10.07
N THR A 104 18.06 -3.91 10.46
CA THR A 104 17.66 -3.00 11.53
C THR A 104 17.15 -1.69 10.94
N CYS A 105 15.90 -1.37 11.23
CA CYS A 105 15.24 -0.13 10.81
C CYS A 105 14.80 0.64 12.05
N ARG A 106 14.89 1.97 11.97
CA ARG A 106 14.52 2.86 13.07
C ARG A 106 13.40 3.79 12.63
N SER A 107 12.36 3.90 13.45
CA SER A 107 11.23 4.81 13.26
C SER A 107 11.20 5.82 14.39
N TYR A 108 11.28 7.10 14.07
CA TYR A 108 11.29 8.18 15.06
C TYR A 108 9.87 8.50 15.53
N ALA A 109 9.75 8.86 16.79
CA ALA A 109 8.51 9.39 17.33
C ALA A 109 8.11 10.66 16.58
N ARG A 110 6.81 10.91 16.50
CA ARG A 110 6.23 12.07 15.81
C ARG A 110 5.37 12.85 16.78
N VAL A 111 5.37 14.16 16.63
CA VAL A 111 4.47 15.07 17.34
C VAL A 111 3.69 15.89 16.32
N GLY A 112 2.38 15.98 16.50
CA GLY A 112 1.54 16.92 15.77
C GLY A 112 1.73 18.31 16.36
N LEU A 113 2.16 19.27 15.54
CA LEU A 113 2.31 20.66 15.94
C LEU A 113 1.00 21.43 15.74
N MET A 114 0.32 21.20 14.62
CA MET A 114 -0.87 21.94 14.24
C MET A 114 -1.80 21.10 13.37
N GLY A 115 -3.10 21.32 13.51
CA GLY A 115 -4.11 20.67 12.67
C GLY A 115 -4.55 19.30 13.18
N ASN A 116 -5.33 18.60 12.36
CA ASN A 116 -5.84 17.26 12.67
C ASN A 116 -5.49 16.33 11.50
N PRO A 117 -4.95 15.12 11.74
CA PRO A 117 -4.66 14.18 10.67
C PRO A 117 -5.88 13.96 9.80
N SER A 118 -5.63 13.72 8.51
CA SER A 118 -6.68 13.65 7.49
C SER A 118 -7.43 12.32 7.53
N ASP A 119 -7.76 11.79 8.72
CA ASP A 119 -8.35 10.48 9.04
C ASP A 119 -9.74 10.22 8.39
N GLY A 120 -9.86 10.46 7.08
CA GLY A 120 -11.09 10.50 6.30
C GLY A 120 -11.83 11.84 6.32
N PHE A 121 -11.23 12.91 6.88
CA PHE A 121 -11.89 14.21 7.11
C PHE A 121 -11.37 15.36 6.26
N ASN A 122 -10.49 15.09 5.29
CA ASN A 122 -9.77 16.13 4.51
C ASN A 122 -9.00 17.13 5.40
N GLY A 123 -8.59 16.69 6.59
CA GLY A 123 -7.76 17.47 7.50
C GLY A 123 -6.37 17.75 6.93
N LYS A 124 -5.67 18.70 7.54
CA LYS A 124 -4.26 18.98 7.28
C LYS A 124 -3.52 18.93 8.60
N THR A 125 -2.25 18.56 8.58
CA THR A 125 -1.43 18.52 9.79
C THR A 125 -0.01 18.97 9.49
N ILE A 126 0.54 19.81 10.38
CA ILE A 126 1.97 20.03 10.48
C ILE A 126 2.47 19.12 11.61
N ALA A 127 3.38 18.22 11.29
CA ALA A 127 4.00 17.31 12.24
C ALA A 127 5.52 17.37 12.10
N MET A 128 6.22 17.01 13.18
CA MET A 128 7.66 16.87 13.18
C MET A 128 8.08 15.58 13.88
N THR A 129 9.30 15.12 13.58
CA THR A 129 9.90 13.96 14.23
C THR A 129 10.73 14.38 15.43
N ILE A 130 10.77 13.52 16.45
CA ILE A 130 11.62 13.67 17.63
C ILE A 130 12.83 12.76 17.40
N SER A 131 13.96 13.33 16.98
CA SER A 131 15.13 12.56 16.55
C SER A 131 15.78 11.76 17.68
N ASN A 132 15.60 12.16 18.93
CA ASN A 132 16.15 11.47 20.10
C ASN A 132 15.18 10.49 20.77
N PHE A 133 14.01 10.23 20.16
CA PHE A 133 13.02 9.29 20.68
C PHE A 133 12.51 8.41 19.54
N TRP A 134 12.77 7.11 19.59
CA TRP A 134 12.51 6.20 18.46
C TRP A 134 12.22 4.77 18.89
N ALA A 135 11.57 4.03 18.01
CA ALA A 135 11.49 2.58 18.05
C ALA A 135 12.46 1.98 17.02
N GLU A 136 13.14 0.91 17.38
CA GLU A 136 14.03 0.17 16.49
C GLU A 136 13.52 -1.25 16.34
N VAL A 137 13.38 -1.69 15.09
CA VAL A 137 12.94 -3.04 14.74
C VAL A 137 14.08 -3.72 14.01
N THR A 138 14.49 -4.87 14.53
CA THR A 138 15.45 -5.75 13.87
C THR A 138 14.72 -6.97 13.33
N LEU A 139 14.74 -7.12 12.01
CA LEU A 139 14.20 -8.27 11.31
C LEU A 139 15.32 -9.29 11.11
N MET A 140 15.04 -10.52 11.50
CA MET A 140 15.91 -11.67 11.25
C MET A 140 15.13 -12.72 10.49
N GLU A 141 15.84 -13.55 9.73
CA GLU A 141 15.22 -14.69 9.05
C GLU A 141 14.62 -15.66 10.07
N SER A 142 13.35 -16.02 9.87
CA SER A 142 12.68 -17.04 10.66
C SER A 142 12.72 -18.38 9.93
N GLN A 143 12.91 -19.49 10.65
CA GLN A 143 12.85 -20.84 10.08
C GLN A 143 11.45 -21.18 9.53
N THR A 144 10.42 -20.50 10.03
CA THR A 144 9.02 -20.66 9.62
C THR A 144 8.34 -19.29 9.50
N LEU A 145 7.52 -19.10 8.47
CA LEU A 145 6.79 -17.85 8.22
C LEU A 145 5.29 -18.09 8.40
N VAL A 146 4.67 -17.35 9.31
CA VAL A 146 3.21 -17.27 9.45
C VAL A 146 2.83 -15.80 9.39
N LEU A 147 2.08 -15.41 8.35
CA LEU A 147 1.52 -14.05 8.22
C LEU A 147 0.13 -14.05 8.86
N LEU A 148 -0.01 -13.33 9.97
CA LEU A 148 -1.29 -13.15 10.66
C LEU A 148 -1.73 -11.68 10.50
N PRO A 149 -2.52 -11.35 9.46
CA PRO A 149 -3.03 -9.99 9.30
C PRO A 149 -3.96 -9.65 10.47
N HIS A 150 -3.75 -8.50 11.08
CA HIS A 150 -4.63 -7.98 12.11
C HIS A 150 -5.95 -7.54 11.49
N PRO A 151 -7.10 -8.09 11.91
CA PRO A 151 -8.39 -7.90 11.22
C PRO A 151 -8.86 -6.44 11.17
N LEU A 152 -8.36 -5.58 12.06
CA LEU A 152 -8.72 -4.15 12.11
C LEU A 152 -7.62 -3.21 11.59
N ASN A 153 -6.35 -3.63 11.62
CA ASN A 153 -5.21 -2.72 11.43
C ASN A 153 -4.45 -3.00 10.14
N ASP A 154 -4.67 -4.17 9.53
CA ASP A 154 -4.10 -4.56 8.24
C ASP A 154 -5.21 -4.71 7.19
N PRO A 155 -5.96 -3.63 6.86
CA PRO A 155 -7.00 -3.70 5.85
C PRO A 155 -6.38 -4.05 4.48
N THR A 156 -6.92 -5.08 3.84
CA THR A 156 -6.51 -5.52 2.49
C THR A 156 -7.42 -4.99 1.38
N GLU A 157 -8.47 -4.25 1.75
CA GLU A 157 -9.46 -3.68 0.86
C GLU A 157 -9.62 -2.19 1.17
N PHE A 158 -9.61 -1.37 0.12
CA PHE A 158 -9.74 0.08 0.19
C PHE A 158 -10.84 0.51 -0.77
N GLY A 159 -11.64 1.51 -0.40
CA GLY A 159 -12.79 1.96 -1.19
C GLY A 159 -12.38 2.69 -2.47
N SER A 160 -11.18 3.28 -2.49
CA SER A 160 -10.61 3.97 -3.66
C SER A 160 -9.09 4.11 -3.58
N LEU A 161 -8.45 4.50 -4.69
CA LEU A 161 -7.04 4.89 -4.69
C LEU A 161 -6.76 6.13 -3.83
N GLN A 162 -7.76 7.00 -3.62
CA GLN A 162 -7.64 8.15 -2.72
C GLN A 162 -7.38 7.72 -1.28
N ASP A 163 -7.86 6.55 -0.84
CA ASP A 163 -7.63 6.02 0.50
C ASP A 163 -6.16 5.60 0.73
N LEU A 164 -5.37 5.51 -0.36
CA LEU A 164 -3.95 5.16 -0.36
C LEU A 164 -3.04 6.39 -0.58
N TYR A 165 -3.62 7.56 -0.84
CA TYR A 165 -2.87 8.75 -1.25
C TYR A 165 -2.68 9.74 -0.11
N TRP A 166 -1.43 10.06 0.17
CA TRP A 166 -1.03 11.09 1.13
C TRP A 166 -0.05 12.03 0.45
N ASP A 167 -0.32 13.34 0.50
CA ASP A 167 0.59 14.36 0.00
C ASP A 167 1.38 14.96 1.15
N TYR A 168 2.71 14.85 1.08
CA TYR A 168 3.63 15.36 2.09
C TYR A 168 4.47 16.48 1.51
N THR A 169 4.33 17.68 2.07
CA THR A 169 5.23 18.80 1.76
C THR A 169 6.25 18.97 2.89
N PRO A 170 7.57 18.76 2.66
CA PRO A 170 8.58 19.01 3.67
C PRO A 170 8.68 20.51 3.99
N MET A 171 8.96 20.82 5.26
CA MET A 171 9.17 22.19 5.75
C MET A 171 10.58 22.33 6.34
N ALA A 172 11.19 23.51 6.19
CA ALA A 172 12.54 23.77 6.71
C ALA A 172 12.51 23.94 8.24
N MET A 173 13.35 23.17 8.93
CA MET A 173 13.49 23.24 10.40
C MET A 173 14.05 24.58 10.88
N SER A 174 14.77 25.33 10.03
CA SER A 174 15.30 26.67 10.35
C SER A 174 14.22 27.71 10.61
N SER A 175 12.98 27.44 10.20
CA SER A 175 11.82 28.32 10.35
C SER A 175 11.00 28.00 11.60
N LEU A 176 11.50 27.14 12.50
CA LEU A 176 10.79 26.74 13.70
C LEU A 176 11.36 27.43 14.95
N PRO A 177 10.51 27.90 15.88
CA PRO A 177 10.97 28.35 17.18
C PRO A 177 11.43 27.15 18.04
N PRO A 178 12.19 27.39 19.12
CA PRO A 178 12.47 26.33 20.10
C PRO A 178 11.17 25.90 20.79
N PHE A 179 10.96 24.57 20.87
CA PHE A 179 9.81 23.98 21.56
C PHE A 179 10.21 23.30 22.86
N TRP A 180 9.31 23.35 23.84
CA TRP A 180 9.40 22.53 25.05
C TRP A 180 8.45 21.35 24.91
N LEU A 181 8.95 20.13 25.08
CA LEU A 181 8.13 18.93 25.11
C LEU A 181 7.78 18.60 26.56
N VAL A 182 6.49 18.64 26.88
CA VAL A 182 5.95 18.20 28.18
C VAL A 182 5.21 16.89 27.94
N TYR A 183 5.49 15.86 28.75
CA TYR A 183 4.82 14.56 28.64
C TYR A 183 4.24 14.13 29.99
N LEU A 184 3.09 13.44 29.94
CA LEU A 184 2.47 12.79 31.08
C LEU A 184 2.82 11.29 31.04
N SER A 185 3.29 10.75 32.15
CA SER A 185 3.68 9.33 32.25
C SER A 185 2.51 8.36 32.30
N ASP A 186 1.31 8.83 32.66
CA ASP A 186 0.08 8.04 32.77
C ASP A 186 -1.07 8.76 32.05
N PRO A 187 -1.21 8.59 30.72
CA PRO A 187 -2.25 9.27 29.94
C PRO A 187 -3.60 8.58 30.05
N SER A 188 -4.68 9.36 29.91
CA SER A 188 -6.03 8.81 29.76
C SER A 188 -6.22 8.18 28.37
N TYR A 189 -6.95 7.05 28.31
CA TYR A 189 -7.19 6.31 27.07
C TYR A 189 -8.13 7.10 26.13
N SER A 190 -7.58 7.70 25.06
CA SER A 190 -8.31 8.59 24.14
C SER A 190 -9.33 7.89 23.23
N GLY A 191 -9.28 6.55 23.13
CA GLY A 191 -10.12 5.77 22.22
C GLY A 191 -11.64 5.82 22.51
N ARG A 192 -12.07 6.31 23.68
CA ARG A 192 -13.50 6.45 24.03
C ARG A 192 -14.11 7.82 23.70
N ILE A 193 -13.30 8.86 23.51
CA ILE A 193 -13.80 10.26 23.42
C ILE A 193 -14.10 10.70 21.98
N HIS A 194 -13.62 9.98 20.95
CA HIS A 194 -13.88 10.31 19.55
C HIS A 194 -14.85 9.36 18.83
N SER A 195 -15.59 8.52 19.56
CA SER A 195 -16.29 7.36 19.00
C SER A 195 -17.40 7.67 17.99
N ASN A 196 -17.98 8.87 17.97
CA ASN A 196 -19.00 9.25 16.99
C ASN A 196 -18.58 10.31 15.96
N VAL A 197 -17.41 10.96 16.08
CA VAL A 197 -17.01 12.06 15.17
C VAL A 197 -17.00 11.60 13.71
N ARG A 198 -16.48 10.39 13.46
CA ARG A 198 -16.49 9.77 12.14
C ARG A 198 -17.90 9.56 11.60
N GLN A 199 -18.83 9.11 12.44
CA GLN A 199 -20.23 8.90 12.04
C GLN A 199 -20.91 10.24 11.75
N ARG A 200 -20.71 11.26 12.60
CA ARG A 200 -21.27 12.61 12.43
C ARG A 200 -20.80 13.26 11.12
N TRP A 201 -19.53 13.10 10.78
CA TRP A 201 -18.97 13.52 9.49
C TRP A 201 -19.60 12.79 8.31
N LEU A 202 -19.70 11.45 8.37
CA LEU A 202 -20.32 10.66 7.30
C LEU A 202 -21.81 11.01 7.10
N ASN A 203 -22.48 11.40 8.17
CA ASN A 203 -23.85 11.92 8.12
C ASN A 203 -23.94 13.36 7.58
N GLY A 204 -22.80 14.03 7.35
CA GLY A 204 -22.74 15.40 6.84
C GLY A 204 -23.20 16.46 7.86
N GLU A 205 -23.05 16.20 9.17
CA GLU A 205 -23.42 17.17 10.19
C GLU A 205 -22.62 18.47 10.04
N ALA A 206 -23.32 19.58 9.84
CA ALA A 206 -22.72 20.87 9.49
C ALA A 206 -21.63 21.31 10.48
N GLU A 207 -21.87 21.17 11.78
CA GLU A 207 -20.92 21.50 12.85
C GLU A 207 -19.59 20.76 12.67
N VAL A 208 -19.62 19.44 12.45
CA VAL A 208 -18.41 18.62 12.29
C VAL A 208 -17.73 18.91 10.95
N VAL A 209 -18.51 19.08 9.89
CA VAL A 209 -17.97 19.40 8.57
C VAL A 209 -17.26 20.74 8.56
N GLU A 210 -17.84 21.75 9.22
CA GLU A 210 -17.29 23.09 9.32
C GLU A 210 -16.06 23.12 10.25
N ALA A 211 -16.11 22.46 11.39
CA ALA A 211 -14.96 22.35 12.29
C ALA A 211 -13.73 21.72 11.60
N MET A 212 -13.92 20.64 10.83
CA MET A 212 -12.83 20.01 10.07
C MET A 212 -12.24 20.93 8.99
N LYS A 213 -13.07 21.78 8.36
CA LYS A 213 -12.57 22.81 7.43
C LYS A 213 -11.71 23.84 8.16
N TYR A 214 -12.18 24.36 9.29
CA TYR A 214 -11.39 25.31 10.08
C TYR A 214 -10.06 24.70 10.56
N PHE A 215 -10.04 23.42 10.98
CA PHE A 215 -8.78 22.75 11.32
C PHE A 215 -7.79 22.71 10.14
N ALA A 216 -8.26 22.45 8.93
CA ALA A 216 -7.42 22.48 7.73
C ALA A 216 -6.93 23.91 7.43
N GLU A 217 -7.81 24.91 7.52
CA GLU A 217 -7.47 26.32 7.29
C GLU A 217 -6.46 26.86 8.30
N PHE A 218 -6.62 26.54 9.59
CA PHE A 218 -5.66 26.93 10.62
C PHE A 218 -4.27 26.32 10.35
N THR A 219 -4.22 25.13 9.75
CA THR A 219 -2.95 24.49 9.37
C THR A 219 -2.27 25.26 8.23
N ASP A 220 -3.02 25.67 7.21
CA ASP A 220 -2.49 26.50 6.12
C ASP A 220 -1.98 27.85 6.65
N GLN A 221 -2.75 28.49 7.53
CA GLN A 221 -2.35 29.76 8.15
C GLN A 221 -1.11 29.60 9.04
N ALA A 222 -1.03 28.50 9.81
CA ALA A 222 0.14 28.22 10.64
C ALA A 222 1.39 27.97 9.79
N ARG A 223 1.26 27.33 8.63
CA ARG A 223 2.37 27.20 7.68
C ARG A 223 2.89 28.55 7.23
N VAL A 224 2.00 29.49 6.87
CA VAL A 224 2.38 30.85 6.48
C VAL A 224 3.05 31.58 7.64
N ALA A 225 2.49 31.48 8.85
CA ALA A 225 3.06 32.09 10.06
C ALA A 225 4.47 31.57 10.37
N LEU A 226 4.68 30.25 10.27
CA LEU A 226 6.00 29.63 10.44
C LEU A 226 7.01 30.11 9.39
N GLN A 227 6.59 30.19 8.13
CA GLN A 227 7.46 30.67 7.04
C GLN A 227 7.80 32.15 7.18
N GLY A 228 6.86 32.96 7.67
CA GLY A 228 7.04 34.39 7.94
C GLY A 228 7.66 34.71 9.30
N MET A 229 7.95 33.69 10.12
CA MET A 229 8.41 33.85 11.51
C MET A 229 7.46 34.70 12.38
N ASP A 230 6.16 34.66 12.09
CA ASP A 230 5.11 35.36 12.85
C ASP A 230 4.64 34.49 14.02
N TRP A 231 5.40 34.54 15.11
CA TRP A 231 5.15 33.74 16.31
C TRP A 231 3.89 34.15 17.05
N SER A 232 3.51 35.43 16.98
CA SER A 232 2.29 35.93 17.60
C SER A 232 1.06 35.36 16.92
N ARG A 233 1.04 35.34 15.58
CA ARG A 233 -0.06 34.70 14.85
C ARG A 233 -0.07 33.19 15.06
N LEU A 234 1.09 32.54 15.10
CA LEU A 234 1.17 31.11 15.38
C LEU A 234 0.56 30.75 16.74
N ALA A 235 0.89 31.50 17.80
CA ALA A 235 0.34 31.27 19.13
C ALA A 235 -1.19 31.42 19.14
N GLN A 236 -1.71 32.49 18.52
CA GLN A 236 -3.16 32.69 18.41
C GLN A 236 -3.85 31.52 17.67
N LEU A 237 -3.25 31.04 16.57
CA LEU A 237 -3.78 29.89 15.84
C LEU A 237 -3.78 28.62 16.68
N MET A 238 -2.76 28.39 17.51
CA MET A 238 -2.71 27.23 18.42
C MET A 238 -3.83 27.29 19.46
N ASP A 239 -4.11 28.47 20.01
CA ASP A 239 -5.22 28.69 20.95
C ASP A 239 -6.58 28.46 20.26
N GLU A 240 -6.80 29.05 19.08
CA GLU A 240 -8.02 28.86 18.27
C GLU A 240 -8.22 27.36 17.93
N ASN A 241 -7.14 26.67 17.57
CA ASN A 241 -7.15 25.24 17.25
C ASN A 241 -7.41 24.36 18.47
N PHE A 242 -7.02 24.79 19.68
CA PHE A 242 -7.30 24.07 20.91
C PHE A 242 -8.75 24.30 21.38
N GLU A 243 -9.22 25.53 21.36
CA GLU A 243 -10.59 25.87 21.78
C GLU A 243 -11.64 25.24 20.85
N LEU A 244 -11.39 25.18 19.54
CA LEU A 244 -12.30 24.50 18.60
C LEU A 244 -12.40 22.98 18.84
N ARG A 245 -11.41 22.36 19.49
CA ARG A 245 -11.44 20.92 19.83
C ARG A 245 -12.24 20.60 21.09
N ARG A 246 -12.54 21.60 21.92
CA ARG A 246 -13.28 21.42 23.19
C ARG A 246 -14.78 21.38 22.95
#